data_AF-A0A133KAQ1-F1
#
_entry.id   AF-A0A133KAQ1-F1
#
_cell.length_a   1.000
_cell.length_b   1.000
_cell.length_c   1.000
_cell.angle_alpha   90.00
_cell.angle_beta   90.00
_cell.angle_gamma   90.00
#
_symmetry.space_group_name_H-M   'P 1'
#
loop_
_entity.id
_entity.type
_entity.pdbx_description
1 polymer ?
#
loop_
_entity_poly.entity_id
_entity_poly.type
_entity_poly.pdbx_seq_one_letter_code
_entity_poly.pdbx_strand_id
1 'polypeptide(L)'
;KKINLKNRLDYLKNNKVYENVFFKNNIYMNTFLVKQLQIELLNKLTLLFDDSLILKYRFVEFIGETKTISIIQLSKMLNEFYNNQYKSNDCLLLLRSRILSKIENNIKNGSPTILNTNDINDLFDEIYKKINLKKIFSYIYFLQPISEQSFVLNKIFSGFGRMYSKFPDVGFISGLHKKSLELVEEDIAYVDLYGFYGYNANAHPFFTKHVIDLENIWGGDNLTDLVINVDYEKKDVDFYLRGEKIQLISMNVISSRNRPVIHRFLCDINQIDAADLDLTKKIIFDNWKSFKNNKVTFIPEVKMAEIILSRNKWLLNISLYKKENNEVELFSELIRDAESGLIPFQFYVRPLKVKYLKNIDQMNDIYKPQYINLKNVTSYKLLFRIIKKSKILLLEQNTPNSSDKERYPGDFRNNTIEIGVENYFIPMENN
;
A
#
# COMPACT_ATOMS: atom_id res chain seq x y z
N LYS A 1 5.53 -24.82 -5.21
CA LYS A 1 4.33 -25.27 -5.97
C LYS A 1 4.50 -24.85 -7.42
N LYS A 2 4.66 -25.79 -8.36
CA LYS A 2 4.75 -25.49 -9.81
C LYS A 2 3.42 -24.88 -10.26
N ILE A 3 3.41 -23.59 -10.59
CA ILE A 3 2.26 -22.93 -11.20
C ILE A 3 2.17 -23.48 -12.63
N ASN A 4 1.00 -24.04 -12.98
CA ASN A 4 0.75 -24.59 -14.31
C ASN A 4 0.66 -23.44 -15.33
N LEU A 5 1.78 -23.15 -15.99
CA LEU A 5 1.96 -22.06 -16.96
C LEU A 5 1.06 -22.18 -18.21
N LYS A 6 0.49 -23.35 -18.48
CA LYS A 6 -0.32 -23.62 -19.68
C LYS A 6 -1.58 -22.74 -19.74
N ASN A 7 -2.26 -22.54 -18.61
CA ASN A 7 -3.48 -21.72 -18.56
C ASN A 7 -3.20 -20.21 -18.73
N ARG A 8 -1.96 -19.75 -18.51
CA ARG A 8 -1.59 -18.34 -18.66
C ARG A 8 -1.36 -17.96 -20.13
N LEU A 9 -0.89 -18.92 -20.94
CA LEU A 9 -0.66 -18.74 -22.37
C LEU A 9 -1.96 -18.72 -23.18
N ASP A 10 -2.97 -19.50 -22.80
CA ASP A 10 -4.26 -19.50 -23.50
C ASP A 10 -5.10 -18.23 -23.22
N TYR A 11 -4.95 -17.60 -22.05
CA TYR A 11 -5.57 -16.29 -21.77
C TYR A 11 -4.96 -15.16 -22.62
N LEU A 12 -3.65 -15.22 -22.90
CA LEU A 12 -2.94 -14.25 -23.73
C LEU A 12 -3.27 -14.38 -25.22
N LYS A 13 -3.70 -15.56 -25.70
CA LYS A 13 -4.13 -15.74 -27.10
C LYS A 13 -5.41 -14.97 -27.44
N ASN A 14 -6.29 -14.74 -26.46
CA ASN A 14 -7.61 -14.15 -26.68
C ASN A 14 -7.71 -12.66 -26.36
N ASN A 15 -6.78 -12.09 -25.57
CA ASN A 15 -6.76 -10.67 -25.24
C ASN A 15 -5.51 -10.01 -25.85
N LYS A 16 -5.60 -9.59 -27.12
CA LYS A 16 -4.48 -8.97 -27.86
C LYS A 16 -4.34 -7.45 -27.64
N VAL A 17 -5.26 -6.84 -26.88
CA VAL A 17 -5.33 -5.37 -26.75
C VAL A 17 -5.32 -4.99 -25.27
N TYR A 18 -4.39 -4.12 -24.90
CA TYR A 18 -4.42 -3.36 -23.65
C TYR A 18 -4.78 -1.93 -24.02
N GLU A 19 -5.91 -1.44 -23.52
CA GLU A 19 -6.40 -0.10 -23.80
C GLU A 19 -6.33 0.76 -22.53
N ASN A 20 -5.64 1.90 -22.60
CA ASN A 20 -5.72 2.95 -21.61
C ASN A 20 -6.80 3.94 -22.06
N VAL A 21 -7.89 4.06 -21.29
CA VAL A 21 -8.92 5.07 -21.55
C VAL A 21 -8.60 6.33 -20.76
N PHE A 22 -8.23 7.40 -21.46
CA PHE A 22 -7.98 8.70 -20.84
C PHE A 22 -9.25 9.57 -20.88
N PHE A 23 -9.80 9.86 -19.71
CA PHE A 23 -10.88 10.85 -19.58
C PHE A 23 -10.27 12.21 -19.27
N LYS A 24 -10.19 13.08 -20.27
CA LYS A 24 -9.74 14.46 -20.09
C LYS A 24 -10.90 15.30 -19.54
N ASN A 25 -11.06 15.31 -18.23
CA ASN A 25 -11.87 16.29 -17.53
C ASN A 25 -10.95 17.37 -16.94
N ASN A 26 -11.22 18.64 -17.26
CA ASN A 26 -10.55 19.76 -16.60
C ASN A 26 -11.06 19.85 -15.16
N ILE A 27 -10.40 19.11 -14.28
CA ILE A 27 -10.63 19.16 -12.85
C ILE A 27 -9.85 20.36 -12.30
N TYR A 28 -10.56 21.40 -11.87
CA TYR A 28 -9.98 22.50 -11.11
C TYR A 28 -9.94 22.09 -9.63
N MET A 29 -8.78 21.62 -9.17
CA MET A 29 -8.52 21.46 -7.73
C MET A 29 -8.02 22.78 -7.15
N ASN A 30 -8.65 23.22 -6.06
CA ASN A 30 -8.17 24.37 -5.32
C ASN A 30 -6.80 24.01 -4.69
N THR A 31 -5.75 24.75 -5.03
CA THR A 31 -4.35 24.50 -4.59
C THR A 31 -4.20 24.44 -3.07
N PHE A 32 -5.17 25.00 -2.35
CA PHE A 32 -5.30 24.96 -0.89
C PHE A 32 -5.44 23.54 -0.32
N LEU A 33 -6.11 22.62 -1.05
CA LEU A 33 -6.37 21.23 -0.63
C LEU A 33 -5.09 20.43 -0.39
N VAL A 34 -4.04 20.67 -1.18
CA VAL A 34 -2.76 19.95 -1.07
C VAL A 34 -1.91 20.49 0.08
N LYS A 35 -1.97 21.81 0.37
CA LYS A 35 -1.22 22.43 1.47
C LYS A 35 -1.79 22.10 2.86
N GLN A 36 -3.08 21.78 2.97
CA GLN A 36 -3.71 21.37 4.23
C GLN A 36 -3.46 19.90 4.58
N LEU A 37 -3.02 19.08 3.62
CA LEU A 37 -2.59 17.73 3.92
C LEU A 37 -1.41 17.82 4.88
N GLN A 38 -1.55 17.23 6.07
CA GLN A 38 -0.47 17.08 7.06
C GLN A 38 0.54 16.03 6.56
N ILE A 39 1.09 16.24 5.37
CA ILE A 39 1.94 15.31 4.62
C ILE A 39 3.18 14.98 5.43
N GLU A 40 3.74 15.93 6.18
CA GLU A 40 4.90 15.65 7.03
C GLU A 40 4.58 14.61 8.11
N LEU A 41 3.47 14.76 8.82
CA LEU A 41 3.05 13.79 9.82
C LEU A 41 2.73 12.43 9.18
N LEU A 42 2.10 12.45 7.99
CA LEU A 42 1.83 11.25 7.22
C LEU A 42 3.13 10.55 6.76
N ASN A 43 4.14 11.31 6.35
CA ASN A 43 5.46 10.80 5.98
C ASN A 43 6.12 10.10 7.17
N LYS A 44 6.15 10.75 8.34
CA LYS A 44 6.68 10.17 9.59
C LYS A 44 5.97 8.87 9.94
N LEU A 45 4.63 8.87 9.93
CA LEU A 45 3.84 7.66 10.18
C LEU A 45 4.09 6.57 9.12
N THR A 46 4.22 6.94 7.85
CA THR A 46 4.52 5.99 6.77
C THR A 46 5.88 5.33 6.98
N LEU A 47 6.91 6.09 7.37
CA LEU A 47 8.24 5.57 7.70
C LEU A 47 8.20 4.56 8.85
N LEU A 48 7.37 4.81 9.88
CA LEU A 48 7.18 3.83 10.97
C LEU A 48 6.69 2.47 10.43
N PHE A 49 5.92 2.46 9.34
CA PHE A 49 5.36 1.28 8.69
C PHE A 49 6.04 0.91 7.36
N ASP A 50 7.19 1.51 7.06
CA ASP A 50 7.91 1.23 5.82
C ASP A 50 8.72 -0.08 5.93
N ASP A 51 8.24 -1.14 5.28
CA ASP A 51 8.90 -2.45 5.27
C ASP A 51 10.29 -2.45 4.61
N SER A 52 10.60 -1.45 3.78
CA SER A 52 11.93 -1.33 3.16
C SER A 52 13.00 -0.97 4.18
N LEU A 53 12.67 -0.15 5.19
CA LEU A 53 13.57 0.19 6.28
C LEU A 53 13.86 -1.03 7.16
N ILE A 54 12.84 -1.83 7.44
CA ILE A 54 13.00 -3.09 8.17
C ILE A 54 13.90 -4.05 7.39
N LEU A 55 13.65 -4.24 6.10
CA LEU A 55 14.42 -5.17 5.30
C LEU A 55 15.88 -4.71 5.19
N LYS A 56 16.12 -3.41 4.99
CA LYS A 56 17.45 -2.81 4.98
C LYS A 56 18.16 -3.03 6.32
N TYR A 57 17.53 -2.67 7.43
CA TYR A 57 18.09 -2.85 8.78
C TYR A 57 18.48 -4.31 9.02
N ARG A 58 17.57 -5.25 8.73
CA ARG A 58 17.83 -6.69 8.88
C ARG A 58 18.96 -7.18 7.99
N PHE A 59 19.07 -6.65 6.78
CA PHE A 59 20.15 -7.02 5.89
C PHE A 59 21.49 -6.56 6.46
N VAL A 60 21.58 -5.32 6.95
CA VAL A 60 22.81 -4.82 7.61
C VAL A 60 23.16 -5.67 8.84
N GLU A 61 22.18 -6.00 9.69
CA GLU A 61 22.39 -6.90 10.84
C GLU A 61 22.83 -8.30 10.42
N PHE A 62 22.27 -8.84 9.34
CA PHE A 62 22.68 -10.14 8.80
C PHE A 62 24.12 -10.12 8.28
N ILE A 63 24.56 -9.01 7.68
CA ILE A 63 25.95 -8.83 7.26
C ILE A 63 26.89 -8.71 8.46
N GLY A 64 26.48 -7.97 9.50
CA GLY A 64 27.18 -7.87 10.79
C GLY A 64 28.45 -7.03 10.80
N GLU A 65 28.85 -6.45 9.66
CA GLU A 65 30.09 -5.67 9.51
C GLU A 65 29.99 -4.66 8.36
N THR A 66 30.81 -3.61 8.40
CA THR A 66 30.92 -2.68 7.27
C THR A 66 31.75 -3.30 6.16
N LYS A 67 31.17 -3.49 4.98
CA LYS A 67 31.87 -4.07 3.83
C LYS A 67 31.27 -3.74 2.47
N THR A 68 32.08 -3.94 1.45
CA THR A 68 31.68 -3.85 0.05
C THR A 68 31.35 -5.24 -0.51
N ILE A 69 30.23 -5.33 -1.23
CA ILE A 69 29.67 -6.57 -1.76
C ILE A 69 29.37 -6.37 -3.25
N SER A 70 29.78 -7.33 -4.08
CA SER A 70 29.38 -7.38 -5.50
C SER A 70 28.01 -8.05 -5.67
N ILE A 71 27.37 -7.82 -6.81
CA ILE A 71 26.11 -8.50 -7.16
C ILE A 71 26.20 -10.03 -7.11
N ILE A 72 27.34 -10.60 -7.50
CA ILE A 72 27.55 -12.05 -7.48
C ILE A 72 27.58 -12.55 -6.02
N GLN A 73 28.27 -11.83 -5.12
CA GLN A 73 28.27 -12.16 -3.70
C GLN A 73 26.88 -12.02 -3.09
N LEU A 74 26.17 -10.91 -3.38
CA LEU A 74 24.80 -10.70 -2.92
C LEU A 74 23.90 -11.88 -3.31
N SER A 75 23.95 -12.32 -4.58
CA SER A 75 23.10 -13.41 -5.08
C SER A 75 23.24 -14.72 -4.29
N LYS A 76 24.46 -15.04 -3.82
CA LYS A 76 24.74 -16.22 -3.00
C LYS A 76 24.18 -16.09 -1.58
N MET A 77 24.19 -14.87 -1.03
CA MET A 77 23.79 -14.57 0.35
C MET A 77 22.27 -14.46 0.52
N LEU A 78 21.54 -14.05 -0.53
CA LEU A 78 20.09 -13.78 -0.42
C LEU A 78 19.26 -14.98 0.03
N ASN A 79 19.61 -16.20 -0.40
CA ASN A 79 18.89 -17.40 0.04
C ASN A 79 19.01 -17.61 1.56
N GLU A 80 20.20 -17.40 2.11
CA GLU A 80 20.44 -17.51 3.54
C GLU A 80 19.74 -16.38 4.31
N PHE A 81 19.87 -15.15 3.83
CA PHE A 81 19.21 -13.98 4.41
C PHE A 81 17.70 -14.19 4.54
N TYR A 82 17.01 -14.59 3.47
CA TYR A 82 15.56 -14.81 3.49
C TYR A 82 15.11 -15.96 4.40
N ASN A 83 15.99 -16.95 4.66
CA ASN A 83 15.72 -18.05 5.59
C ASN A 83 15.90 -17.62 7.06
N ASN A 84 16.80 -16.67 7.34
CA ASN A 84 17.15 -16.25 8.70
C ASN A 84 16.44 -14.95 9.16
N GLN A 85 15.87 -14.16 8.24
CA GLN A 85 15.26 -12.85 8.53
C GLN A 85 14.16 -12.82 9.60
N TYR A 86 13.59 -13.97 10.00
CA TYR A 86 12.50 -14.06 10.98
C TYR A 86 12.98 -14.30 12.42
N LYS A 87 14.29 -14.45 12.65
CA LYS A 87 14.86 -14.74 13.97
C LYS A 87 15.40 -13.51 14.70
N SER A 88 15.49 -12.35 14.04
CA SER A 88 16.03 -11.12 14.63
C SER A 88 15.01 -10.42 15.52
N ASN A 89 15.41 -10.03 16.73
CA ASN A 89 14.67 -9.06 17.56
C ASN A 89 14.71 -7.70 16.86
N ASP A 90 13.66 -7.39 16.13
CA ASP A 90 13.57 -6.20 15.29
C ASP A 90 13.04 -5.02 16.12
N CYS A 91 13.94 -4.10 16.43
CA CYS A 91 13.60 -2.91 17.20
C CYS A 91 12.56 -2.02 16.51
N LEU A 92 12.49 -2.01 15.17
CA LEU A 92 11.50 -1.24 14.42
C LEU A 92 10.11 -1.89 14.52
N LEU A 93 10.04 -3.23 14.55
CA LEU A 93 8.77 -3.93 14.81
C LEU A 93 8.23 -3.67 16.23
N LEU A 94 9.11 -3.50 17.22
CA LEU A 94 8.71 -3.13 18.58
C LEU A 94 8.10 -1.73 18.64
N LEU A 95 8.54 -0.79 17.80
CA LEU A 95 7.94 0.54 17.72
C LEU A 95 6.54 0.48 17.08
N ARG A 96 6.40 -0.28 15.99
CA ARG A 96 5.09 -0.53 15.36
C ARG A 96 4.09 -1.17 16.32
N SER A 97 4.55 -2.10 17.16
CA SER A 97 3.68 -2.81 18.10
C SER A 97 3.07 -1.89 19.17
N ARG A 98 3.73 -0.77 19.52
CA ARG A 98 3.16 0.24 20.44
C ARG A 98 1.91 0.89 19.86
N ILE A 99 1.94 1.32 18.59
CA ILE A 99 0.77 1.86 17.88
C ILE A 99 -0.32 0.80 17.76
N LEU A 100 0.04 -0.42 17.35
CA LEU A 100 -0.93 -1.51 17.18
C LEU A 100 -1.60 -1.90 18.50
N SER A 101 -0.86 -1.89 19.62
CA SER A 101 -1.40 -2.19 20.95
C SER A 101 -2.41 -1.11 21.41
N LYS A 102 -2.11 0.17 21.15
CA LYS A 102 -3.04 1.28 21.40
C LYS A 102 -4.35 1.10 20.62
N ILE A 103 -4.25 0.74 19.34
CA ILE A 103 -5.43 0.48 18.50
C ILE A 103 -6.21 -0.74 19.01
N GLU A 104 -5.53 -1.83 19.36
CA GLU A 104 -6.18 -3.04 19.86
C GLU A 104 -6.96 -2.79 21.15
N ASN A 105 -6.39 -2.02 22.08
CA ASN A 105 -7.07 -1.63 23.33
C ASN A 105 -8.32 -0.78 23.06
N ASN A 106 -8.23 0.17 22.14
CA ASN A 106 -9.36 1.00 21.75
C ASN A 106 -10.47 0.20 21.06
N ILE A 107 -10.13 -0.79 20.22
CA ILE A 107 -11.10 -1.72 19.64
C ILE A 107 -11.84 -2.49 20.74
N LYS A 108 -11.13 -3.01 21.76
CA LYS A 108 -11.76 -3.71 22.90
C LYS A 108 -12.74 -2.81 23.67
N ASN A 109 -12.46 -1.51 23.72
CA ASN A 109 -13.29 -0.50 24.38
C ASN A 109 -14.33 0.15 23.45
N GLY A 110 -14.45 -0.29 22.19
CA GLY A 110 -15.37 0.29 21.22
C GLY A 110 -15.13 1.77 20.88
N SER A 111 -13.93 2.28 21.12
CA SER A 111 -13.59 3.71 20.99
C SER A 111 -12.67 3.97 19.79
N PRO A 112 -12.83 5.07 19.04
CA PRO A 112 -11.92 5.41 17.95
C PRO A 112 -10.49 5.62 18.43
N THR A 113 -9.52 5.36 17.56
CA THR A 113 -8.12 5.69 17.82
C THR A 113 -7.74 6.95 17.08
N ILE A 114 -7.34 7.96 17.84
CA ILE A 114 -6.70 9.17 17.31
C ILE A 114 -5.20 9.03 17.57
N LEU A 115 -4.43 8.92 16.49
CA LEU A 115 -2.98 9.04 16.54
C LEU A 115 -2.65 10.53 16.58
N ASN A 116 -2.20 11.00 17.75
CA ASN A 116 -1.84 12.40 17.94
C ASN A 116 -0.43 12.64 17.35
N THR A 117 -0.10 13.91 17.12
CA THR A 117 1.18 14.32 16.54
C THR A 117 2.37 13.92 17.42
N ASN A 118 2.24 14.09 18.73
CA ASN A 118 3.32 13.80 19.68
C ASN A 118 3.70 12.32 19.70
N ASP A 119 2.73 11.39 19.76
CA ASP A 119 3.03 9.95 19.77
C ASP A 119 3.75 9.53 18.48
N ILE A 120 3.40 10.13 17.33
CA ILE A 120 4.06 9.83 16.05
C ILE A 120 5.47 10.40 16.02
N ASN A 121 5.67 11.65 16.46
CA ASN A 121 6.99 12.28 16.50
C ASN A 121 7.93 11.53 17.47
N ASP A 122 7.47 11.18 18.67
CA ASP A 122 8.29 10.44 19.65
C ASP A 122 8.78 9.10 19.08
N LEU A 123 7.88 8.34 18.44
CA LEU A 123 8.24 7.08 17.79
C LEU A 123 9.15 7.28 16.58
N PHE A 124 8.95 8.36 15.82
CA PHE A 124 9.77 8.70 14.67
C PHE A 124 11.20 9.04 15.11
N ASP A 125 11.37 9.82 16.18
CA ASP A 125 12.68 10.16 16.76
C ASP A 125 13.41 8.90 17.24
N GLU A 126 12.68 7.93 17.81
CA GLU A 126 13.26 6.63 18.17
C GLU A 126 13.75 5.84 16.95
N ILE A 127 13.06 5.92 15.79
CA ILE A 127 13.54 5.33 14.53
C ILE A 127 14.76 6.11 14.01
N TYR A 128 14.69 7.44 13.97
CA TYR A 128 15.74 8.30 13.43
C TYR A 128 17.08 8.09 14.14
N LYS A 129 17.05 7.82 15.45
CA LYS A 129 18.25 7.47 16.24
C LYS A 129 18.83 6.08 15.93
N LYS A 130 18.07 5.20 15.28
CA LYS A 130 18.43 3.79 15.04
C LYS A 130 18.92 3.51 13.63
N ILE A 131 18.49 4.31 12.65
CA ILE A 131 18.81 4.10 11.23
C ILE A 131 19.11 5.42 10.54
N ASN A 132 20.02 5.40 9.58
CA ASN A 132 20.30 6.58 8.76
C ASN A 132 19.10 6.92 7.87
N LEU A 133 18.46 8.04 8.14
CA LEU A 133 17.36 8.60 7.34
C LEU A 133 17.76 9.82 6.52
N LYS A 134 19.06 10.16 6.44
CA LYS A 134 19.58 11.31 5.68
C LYS A 134 19.63 11.07 4.16
N LYS A 135 18.55 10.51 3.59
CA LYS A 135 18.40 10.29 2.15
C LYS A 135 17.01 10.73 1.72
N ILE A 136 16.84 10.93 0.41
CA ILE A 136 15.52 11.23 -0.14
C ILE A 136 14.60 10.02 -0.03
N PHE A 137 13.39 10.29 0.47
CA PHE A 137 12.25 9.40 0.36
C PHE A 137 11.20 10.04 -0.56
N SER A 138 10.44 9.18 -1.23
CA SER A 138 9.29 9.60 -1.99
C SER A 138 8.16 8.61 -1.80
N TYR A 139 6.98 9.13 -1.46
CA TYR A 139 5.75 8.37 -1.31
C TYR A 139 4.66 8.96 -2.18
N ILE A 140 3.82 8.08 -2.72
CA ILE A 140 2.57 8.47 -3.35
C ILE A 140 1.38 8.00 -2.50
N TYR A 141 0.57 8.96 -2.10
CA TYR A 141 -0.62 8.79 -1.29
C TYR A 141 -1.87 8.85 -2.17
N PHE A 142 -2.69 7.81 -2.12
CA PHE A 142 -4.00 7.79 -2.76
C PHE A 142 -5.08 8.15 -1.73
N LEU A 143 -5.65 9.33 -1.90
CA LEU A 143 -6.55 9.97 -0.93
C LEU A 143 -7.92 10.22 -1.56
N GLN A 144 -8.98 9.94 -0.82
CA GLN A 144 -10.34 10.32 -1.19
C GLN A 144 -10.80 11.49 -0.32
N PRO A 145 -11.14 12.65 -0.91
CA PRO A 145 -11.64 13.77 -0.13
C PRO A 145 -13.03 13.45 0.46
N ILE A 146 -13.23 13.81 1.72
CA ILE A 146 -14.53 13.77 2.42
C ILE A 146 -15.11 15.19 2.51
N SER A 147 -14.24 16.16 2.77
CA SER A 147 -14.52 17.60 2.82
C SER A 147 -13.28 18.37 2.33
N GLU A 148 -13.24 19.69 2.51
CA GLU A 148 -12.06 20.49 2.12
C GLU A 148 -10.82 20.14 2.96
N GLN A 149 -11.04 19.62 4.18
CA GLN A 149 -9.96 19.43 5.16
C GLN A 149 -9.75 17.96 5.51
N SER A 150 -10.72 17.09 5.21
CA SER A 150 -10.69 15.69 5.64
C SER A 150 -10.64 14.71 4.47
N PHE A 151 -9.85 13.65 4.65
CA PHE A 151 -9.53 12.67 3.61
C PHE A 151 -9.58 11.26 4.17
N VAL A 152 -9.85 10.28 3.30
CA VAL A 152 -9.54 8.87 3.58
C VAL A 152 -8.29 8.45 2.82
N LEU A 153 -7.34 7.86 3.52
CA LEU A 153 -6.16 7.26 2.92
C LEU A 153 -6.47 5.83 2.48
N ASN A 154 -6.33 5.55 1.19
CA ASN A 154 -6.62 4.23 0.63
C ASN A 154 -5.36 3.40 0.42
N LYS A 155 -4.32 3.99 -0.16
CA LYS A 155 -3.10 3.27 -0.56
C LYS A 155 -1.89 4.17 -0.48
N ILE A 156 -0.75 3.53 -0.23
CA ILE A 156 0.55 4.17 -0.21
C ILE A 156 1.50 3.28 -1.02
N PHE A 157 2.25 3.88 -1.93
CA PHE A 157 3.32 3.20 -2.65
C PHE A 157 4.58 4.05 -2.60
N SER A 158 5.72 3.47 -3.00
CA SER A 158 6.88 4.28 -3.34
C SER A 158 6.51 5.28 -4.45
N GLY A 159 6.99 6.51 -4.31
CA GLY A 159 6.92 7.52 -5.34
C GLY A 159 8.03 7.30 -6.38
N PHE A 160 8.78 8.36 -6.67
CA PHE A 160 9.73 8.43 -7.78
C PHE A 160 9.04 8.17 -9.13
N GLY A 161 7.85 8.74 -9.34
CA GLY A 161 7.12 8.64 -10.60
C GLY A 161 6.53 7.25 -10.90
N ARG A 162 6.67 6.27 -10.00
CA ARG A 162 6.28 4.86 -10.23
C ARG A 162 4.85 4.66 -10.72
N MET A 163 3.88 5.42 -10.23
CA MET A 163 2.47 5.28 -10.64
C MET A 163 2.11 6.10 -11.88
N TYR A 164 3.00 7.01 -12.28
CA TYR A 164 2.78 8.00 -13.32
C TYR A 164 3.57 7.67 -14.59
N SER A 165 4.73 7.04 -14.47
CA SER A 165 5.68 6.72 -15.56
C SER A 165 5.03 6.06 -16.79
N LYS A 166 4.03 5.20 -16.58
CA LYS A 166 3.29 4.51 -17.66
C LYS A 166 2.36 5.41 -18.49
N PHE A 167 2.18 6.67 -18.11
CA PHE A 167 1.28 7.62 -18.77
C PHE A 167 2.08 8.73 -19.47
N PRO A 168 2.73 8.46 -20.62
CA PRO A 168 3.63 9.41 -21.28
C PRO A 168 2.92 10.68 -21.78
N ASP A 169 1.64 10.58 -22.15
CA ASP A 169 0.84 11.69 -22.69
C ASP A 169 0.36 12.68 -21.63
N VAL A 170 0.50 12.34 -20.35
CA VAL A 170 0.35 13.30 -19.26
C VAL A 170 1.69 14.06 -19.19
N GLY A 171 1.91 14.96 -20.16
CA GLY A 171 3.14 15.72 -20.40
C GLY A 171 3.65 16.58 -19.22
N PHE A 172 3.01 16.47 -18.07
CA PHE A 172 3.39 17.04 -16.79
C PHE A 172 4.41 16.17 -16.02
N ILE A 173 4.43 14.85 -16.26
CA ILE A 173 5.22 13.90 -15.46
C ILE A 173 6.71 13.99 -15.80
N SER A 174 7.10 14.11 -17.08
CA SER A 174 8.51 14.28 -17.45
C SER A 174 9.10 15.59 -16.90
N GLY A 175 8.32 16.67 -16.88
CA GLY A 175 8.72 17.98 -16.36
C GLY A 175 8.74 18.06 -14.82
N LEU A 176 7.76 17.46 -14.14
CA LEU A 176 7.74 17.37 -12.67
C LEU A 176 8.78 16.38 -12.16
N HIS A 177 8.91 15.20 -12.76
CA HIS A 177 9.86 14.19 -12.33
C HIS A 177 11.29 14.69 -12.51
N LYS A 178 11.62 15.32 -13.65
CA LYS A 178 12.93 15.94 -13.85
C LYS A 178 13.21 17.07 -12.84
N LYS A 179 12.27 18.00 -12.62
CA LYS A 179 12.44 19.07 -11.61
C LYS A 179 12.50 18.55 -10.17
N SER A 180 11.68 17.56 -9.81
CA SER A 180 11.67 16.98 -8.47
C SER A 180 12.90 16.11 -8.18
N LEU A 181 13.52 15.52 -9.22
CA LEU A 181 14.78 14.79 -9.11
C LEU A 181 16.01 15.72 -9.14
N GLU A 182 15.94 16.86 -9.84
CA GLU A 182 16.99 17.88 -9.86
C GLU A 182 17.11 18.67 -8.55
N LEU A 183 16.09 18.63 -7.68
CA LEU A 183 16.03 19.40 -6.43
C LEU A 183 16.67 18.71 -5.21
N VAL A 184 17.28 17.54 -5.38
CA VAL A 184 17.71 16.74 -4.21
C VAL A 184 19.10 16.13 -4.37
N GLU A 185 20.00 16.67 -3.54
CA GLU A 185 21.44 16.41 -3.43
C GLU A 185 22.21 16.53 -4.76
N GLU A 186 23.12 17.51 -4.84
CA GLU A 186 23.91 17.82 -6.05
C GLU A 186 24.82 16.66 -6.54
N ASP A 187 24.94 15.55 -5.78
CA ASP A 187 25.94 14.49 -5.99
C ASP A 187 25.39 13.03 -6.06
N ILE A 188 24.08 12.78 -6.14
CA ILE A 188 23.53 11.39 -6.28
C ILE A 188 22.81 11.20 -7.62
N ALA A 189 23.28 10.22 -8.41
CA ALA A 189 22.59 9.79 -9.63
C ALA A 189 21.48 8.78 -9.35
N TYR A 190 20.32 8.96 -9.97
CA TYR A 190 19.24 7.98 -9.92
C TYR A 190 19.38 6.94 -11.04
N VAL A 191 19.15 5.67 -10.71
CA VAL A 191 19.19 4.57 -11.68
C VAL A 191 17.86 3.81 -11.63
N ASP A 192 17.20 3.71 -12.78
CA ASP A 192 16.00 2.88 -12.91
C ASP A 192 16.38 1.40 -13.04
N LEU A 193 15.92 0.60 -12.06
CA LEU A 193 15.94 -0.85 -12.11
C LEU A 193 14.74 -1.34 -12.92
N TYR A 194 14.95 -1.43 -14.23
CA TYR A 194 13.90 -1.76 -15.19
C TYR A 194 13.67 -3.27 -15.31
N GLY A 195 12.41 -3.65 -15.51
CA GLY A 195 11.99 -5.04 -15.69
C GLY A 195 10.53 -5.13 -16.13
N PHE A 196 10.32 -5.57 -17.37
CA PHE A 196 9.02 -5.70 -18.01
C PHE A 196 8.20 -6.87 -17.47
N TYR A 197 8.80 -8.06 -17.34
CA TYR A 197 8.19 -9.30 -16.83
C TYR A 197 6.85 -9.69 -17.47
N GLY A 198 6.60 -9.26 -18.71
CA GLY A 198 5.33 -9.49 -19.40
C GLY A 198 4.13 -8.74 -18.79
N TYR A 199 4.39 -7.69 -18.00
CA TYR A 199 3.34 -6.88 -17.38
C TYR A 199 3.27 -5.52 -18.06
N ASN A 200 2.28 -5.33 -18.95
CA ASN A 200 2.15 -4.12 -19.78
C ASN A 200 2.18 -2.81 -18.99
N ALA A 201 1.69 -2.82 -17.75
CA ALA A 201 1.71 -1.63 -16.91
C ALA A 201 3.12 -1.21 -16.45
N ASN A 202 4.13 -2.09 -16.57
CA ASN A 202 5.55 -1.76 -16.37
C ASN A 202 6.19 -1.07 -17.58
N ALA A 203 5.55 -1.04 -18.76
CA ALA A 203 6.13 -0.31 -19.89
C ALA A 203 6.08 1.20 -19.61
N HIS A 204 7.24 1.85 -19.62
CA HIS A 204 7.37 3.30 -19.46
C HIS A 204 8.64 3.82 -20.15
N PRO A 205 8.70 5.11 -20.52
CA PRO A 205 9.92 5.74 -21.02
C PRO A 205 10.99 5.84 -19.92
N PHE A 206 12.26 5.83 -20.31
CA PHE A 206 13.37 6.06 -19.37
C PHE A 206 13.56 7.55 -19.10
N PHE A 207 13.53 7.93 -17.83
CA PHE A 207 13.67 9.32 -17.38
C PHE A 207 14.98 9.58 -16.60
N THR A 208 15.70 8.54 -16.22
CA THR A 208 16.96 8.61 -15.46
C THR A 208 18.18 8.60 -16.39
N LYS A 209 19.30 9.16 -15.92
CA LYS A 209 20.59 9.14 -16.63
C LYS A 209 21.09 7.71 -16.88
N HIS A 210 20.85 6.83 -15.91
CA HIS A 210 21.27 5.44 -15.91
C HIS A 210 20.05 4.52 -15.81
N VAL A 211 20.12 3.37 -16.47
CA VAL A 211 19.09 2.33 -16.45
C VAL A 211 19.80 1.00 -16.40
N ILE A 212 19.44 0.15 -15.44
CA ILE A 212 19.83 -1.25 -15.44
C ILE A 212 18.62 -2.05 -15.93
N ASP A 213 18.66 -2.45 -17.20
CA ASP A 213 17.63 -3.30 -17.81
C ASP A 213 17.94 -4.77 -17.52
N LEU A 214 17.20 -5.34 -16.57
CA LEU A 214 17.41 -6.70 -16.09
C LEU A 214 17.03 -7.79 -17.10
N GLU A 215 16.22 -7.46 -18.10
CA GLU A 215 15.83 -8.38 -19.18
C GLU A 215 16.58 -8.07 -20.49
N ASN A 216 17.38 -7.00 -20.52
CA ASN A 216 18.15 -6.54 -21.67
C ASN A 216 17.28 -6.41 -22.95
N ILE A 217 16.06 -5.88 -22.79
CA ILE A 217 15.11 -5.65 -23.88
C ILE A 217 15.48 -4.39 -24.65
N TRP A 218 15.86 -3.33 -23.94
CA TRP A 218 16.13 -2.00 -24.48
C TRP A 218 17.60 -1.59 -24.38
N GLY A 219 18.41 -2.35 -23.64
CA GLY A 219 19.80 -2.04 -23.33
C GLY A 219 19.95 -1.11 -22.13
N GLY A 220 21.18 -0.98 -21.62
CA GLY A 220 21.47 -0.17 -20.44
C GLY A 220 22.78 -0.56 -19.76
N ASP A 221 22.96 -0.09 -18.53
CA ASP A 221 24.06 -0.45 -17.64
C ASP A 221 23.92 -1.91 -17.17
N ASN A 222 25.05 -2.60 -17.01
CA ASN A 222 25.03 -3.99 -16.53
C ASN A 222 24.79 -4.04 -15.03
N LEU A 223 23.93 -4.96 -14.59
CA LEU A 223 23.73 -5.19 -13.16
C LEU A 223 25.05 -5.52 -12.45
N THR A 224 25.97 -6.24 -13.09
CA THR A 224 27.26 -6.63 -12.50
C THR A 224 28.19 -5.46 -12.19
N ASP A 225 27.95 -4.28 -12.78
CA ASP A 225 28.73 -3.07 -12.53
C ASP A 225 28.30 -2.38 -11.22
N LEU A 226 27.20 -2.86 -10.61
CA LEU A 226 26.69 -2.38 -9.35
C LEU A 226 27.52 -2.92 -8.18
N VAL A 227 27.99 -2.00 -7.35
CA VAL A 227 28.69 -2.27 -6.10
C VAL A 227 27.82 -1.82 -4.92
N ILE A 228 27.76 -2.65 -3.89
CA ILE A 228 26.92 -2.42 -2.70
C ILE A 228 27.84 -2.20 -1.50
N ASN A 229 27.74 -1.04 -0.87
CA ASN A 229 28.43 -0.77 0.39
C ASN A 229 27.44 -0.89 1.54
N VAL A 230 27.75 -1.78 2.48
CA VAL A 230 27.01 -1.98 3.73
C VAL A 230 27.75 -1.24 4.82
N ASP A 231 27.08 -0.32 5.52
CA ASP A 231 27.62 0.41 6.68
C ASP A 231 26.90 -0.09 7.94
N TYR A 232 27.63 -0.88 8.75
CA TYR A 232 27.06 -1.49 9.95
C TYR A 232 26.78 -0.47 11.06
N GLU A 233 27.59 0.58 11.17
CA GLU A 233 27.45 1.61 12.20
C GLU A 233 26.25 2.51 11.90
N LYS A 234 26.11 2.95 10.65
CA LYS A 234 24.99 3.80 10.21
C LYS A 234 23.69 3.04 9.95
N LYS A 235 23.74 1.70 9.98
CA LYS A 235 22.64 0.80 9.59
C LYS A 235 22.11 1.12 8.19
N ASP A 236 23.02 1.29 7.23
CA ASP A 236 22.68 1.74 5.89
C ASP A 236 23.31 0.90 4.78
N VAL A 237 22.77 1.04 3.58
CA VAL A 237 23.23 0.41 2.35
C VAL A 237 23.26 1.46 1.25
N ASP A 238 24.46 1.72 0.74
CA ASP A 238 24.74 2.60 -0.38
C ASP A 238 25.05 1.79 -1.65
N PHE A 239 24.76 2.38 -2.81
CA PHE A 239 25.01 1.77 -4.11
C PHE A 239 25.94 2.63 -4.93
N TYR A 240 26.80 1.98 -5.70
CA TYR A 240 27.74 2.64 -6.59
C TYR A 240 27.69 1.97 -7.96
N LEU A 241 27.68 2.79 -9.01
CA LEU A 241 27.80 2.34 -10.39
C LEU A 241 29.05 2.98 -10.99
N ARG A 242 30.07 2.18 -11.27
CA ARG A 242 31.38 2.65 -11.79
C ARG A 242 32.00 3.78 -10.95
N GLY A 243 31.85 3.72 -9.63
CA GLY A 243 32.39 4.70 -8.68
C GLY A 243 31.49 5.90 -8.41
N GLU A 244 30.43 6.12 -9.18
CA GLU A 244 29.42 7.15 -8.92
C GLU A 244 28.44 6.62 -7.86
N LYS A 245 28.18 7.40 -6.80
CA LYS A 245 27.15 7.05 -5.81
C LYS A 245 25.78 7.20 -6.44
N ILE A 246 24.94 6.19 -6.28
CA ILE A 246 23.63 6.15 -6.91
C ILE A 246 22.50 5.77 -5.96
N GLN A 247 21.30 6.21 -6.31
CA GLN A 247 20.04 5.77 -5.71
C GLN A 247 19.30 4.87 -6.70
N LEU A 248 19.14 3.60 -6.34
CA LEU A 248 18.31 2.67 -7.11
C LEU A 248 16.83 3.00 -6.89
N ILE A 249 16.11 3.18 -7.99
CA ILE A 249 14.66 3.35 -8.01
C ILE A 249 14.04 2.33 -8.96
N SER A 250 12.76 2.03 -8.78
CA SER A 250 12.01 1.19 -9.72
C SER A 250 10.68 1.85 -10.02
N MET A 251 10.51 2.23 -11.27
CA MET A 251 9.24 2.76 -11.77
C MET A 251 8.26 1.66 -12.17
N ASN A 252 8.60 0.39 -11.91
CA ASN A 252 7.75 -0.77 -12.18
C ASN A 252 6.55 -0.86 -11.21
N VAL A 253 5.35 -0.96 -11.75
CA VAL A 253 4.10 -1.10 -10.96
C VAL A 253 3.78 -2.54 -10.56
N ILE A 254 4.48 -3.53 -11.12
CA ILE A 254 4.33 -4.93 -10.69
C ILE A 254 4.70 -5.07 -9.20
N SER A 255 3.90 -5.83 -8.45
CA SER A 255 4.22 -6.15 -7.05
C SER A 255 5.58 -6.83 -6.95
N SER A 256 6.34 -6.47 -5.92
CA SER A 256 7.70 -6.98 -5.70
C SER A 256 7.75 -8.50 -5.55
N ARG A 257 6.66 -9.13 -5.09
CA ARG A 257 6.51 -10.59 -4.97
C ARG A 257 6.58 -11.35 -6.30
N ASN A 258 6.34 -10.68 -7.42
CA ASN A 258 6.41 -11.27 -8.75
C ASN A 258 7.77 -11.03 -9.44
N ARG A 259 8.68 -10.31 -8.80
CA ARG A 259 10.01 -10.01 -9.34
C ARG A 259 11.01 -11.14 -9.00
N PRO A 260 12.06 -11.34 -9.82
CA PRO A 260 13.19 -12.19 -9.45
C PRO A 260 13.82 -11.75 -8.12
N VAL A 261 14.40 -12.70 -7.37
CA VAL A 261 14.87 -12.48 -6.00
C VAL A 261 15.84 -11.31 -5.88
N ILE A 262 16.80 -11.18 -6.80
CA ILE A 262 17.80 -10.10 -6.75
C ILE A 262 17.19 -8.73 -7.04
N HIS A 263 16.35 -8.61 -8.07
CA HIS A 263 15.64 -7.38 -8.37
C HIS A 263 14.72 -6.98 -7.21
N ARG A 264 13.95 -7.95 -6.72
CA ARG A 264 13.06 -7.76 -5.58
C ARG A 264 13.84 -7.20 -4.40
N PHE A 265 14.96 -7.81 -4.03
CA PHE A 265 15.78 -7.34 -2.91
C PHE A 265 16.27 -5.91 -3.12
N LEU A 266 16.89 -5.61 -4.27
CA LEU A 266 17.46 -4.29 -4.57
C LEU A 266 16.39 -3.19 -4.53
N CYS A 267 15.16 -3.47 -4.98
CA CYS A 267 14.04 -2.55 -4.83
C CYS A 267 13.55 -2.48 -3.38
N ASP A 268 13.27 -3.63 -2.76
CA ASP A 268 12.61 -3.71 -1.45
C ASP A 268 13.46 -3.08 -0.34
N ILE A 269 14.79 -2.91 -0.48
CA ILE A 269 15.62 -2.17 0.52
C ILE A 269 15.76 -0.67 0.25
N ASN A 270 15.31 -0.20 -0.93
CA ASN A 270 15.40 1.20 -1.35
C ASN A 270 14.04 1.90 -1.36
N GLN A 271 12.99 1.16 -1.70
CA GLN A 271 11.64 1.65 -1.94
C GLN A 271 10.62 0.67 -1.38
N ILE A 272 9.59 1.19 -0.72
CA ILE A 272 8.45 0.37 -0.32
C ILE A 272 7.62 -0.10 -1.53
N ASP A 273 7.30 -1.39 -1.61
CA ASP A 273 6.36 -1.88 -2.62
C ASP A 273 4.99 -1.22 -2.40
N ALA A 274 4.43 -1.37 -1.19
CA ALA A 274 3.22 -0.67 -0.73
C ALA A 274 3.20 -0.64 0.82
N ALA A 275 2.70 0.45 1.40
CA ALA A 275 2.41 0.52 2.85
C ALA A 275 0.91 0.39 3.09
N ASP A 276 0.55 -0.36 4.14
CA ASP A 276 -0.83 -0.56 4.57
C ASP A 276 -1.05 0.10 5.94
N LEU A 277 -1.64 1.30 5.93
CA LEU A 277 -2.04 2.03 7.14
C LEU A 277 -3.50 1.73 7.55
N ASP A 278 -4.18 0.75 6.94
CA ASP A 278 -5.39 0.15 7.53
C ASP A 278 -4.99 -0.76 8.70
N LEU A 279 -4.48 -0.15 9.77
CA LEU A 279 -3.83 -0.83 10.91
C LEU A 279 -4.78 -1.79 11.64
N THR A 280 -6.09 -1.57 11.56
CA THR A 280 -7.11 -2.46 12.15
C THR A 280 -7.13 -3.81 11.44
N LYS A 281 -6.76 -3.88 10.17
CA LYS A 281 -6.78 -5.10 9.36
C LYS A 281 -5.91 -6.18 9.97
N LYS A 282 -4.68 -5.86 10.37
CA LYS A 282 -3.76 -6.82 11.01
C LYS A 282 -4.39 -7.40 12.29
N ILE A 283 -4.91 -6.52 13.15
CA ILE A 283 -5.55 -6.89 14.41
C ILE A 283 -6.76 -7.80 14.16
N ILE A 284 -7.60 -7.47 13.17
CA ILE A 284 -8.74 -8.29 12.75
C ILE A 284 -8.27 -9.68 12.33
N PHE A 285 -7.28 -9.78 11.44
CA PHE A 285 -6.82 -11.06 10.90
C PHE A 285 -6.13 -11.94 11.94
N ASP A 286 -5.42 -11.33 12.89
CA ASP A 286 -4.73 -12.05 13.97
C ASP A 286 -5.74 -12.51 15.05
N ASN A 287 -6.75 -11.68 15.36
CA ASN A 287 -7.67 -11.91 16.48
C ASN A 287 -9.09 -12.38 16.09
N TRP A 288 -9.44 -12.58 14.81
CA TRP A 288 -10.83 -12.87 14.40
C TRP A 288 -11.55 -14.00 15.14
N LYS A 289 -10.81 -14.97 15.68
CA LYS A 289 -11.38 -16.08 16.46
C LYS A 289 -12.03 -15.60 17.76
N SER A 290 -11.56 -14.52 18.37
CA SER A 290 -12.19 -13.94 19.56
C SER A 290 -13.54 -13.31 19.23
N PHE A 291 -13.71 -12.79 18.01
CA PHE A 291 -14.93 -12.14 17.55
C PHE A 291 -16.01 -13.11 17.06
N LYS A 292 -15.68 -14.39 16.86
CA LYS A 292 -16.61 -15.39 16.28
C LYS A 292 -17.87 -15.61 17.12
N ASN A 293 -17.86 -15.30 18.41
CA ASN A 293 -19.01 -15.55 19.29
C ASN A 293 -20.04 -14.41 19.24
N ASN A 294 -19.69 -13.27 18.66
CA ASN A 294 -20.58 -12.12 18.54
C ASN A 294 -21.23 -12.12 17.15
N LYS A 295 -22.54 -11.82 17.09
CA LYS A 295 -23.29 -11.66 15.83
C LYS A 295 -22.69 -10.54 14.97
N VAL A 296 -22.44 -9.40 15.60
CA VAL A 296 -21.77 -8.23 15.02
C VAL A 296 -20.71 -7.76 16.01
N THR A 297 -19.50 -7.46 15.54
CA THR A 297 -18.48 -6.76 16.31
C THR A 297 -18.11 -5.47 15.59
N PHE A 298 -18.33 -4.34 16.25
CA PHE A 298 -17.91 -3.04 15.75
C PHE A 298 -16.43 -2.83 15.97
N ILE A 299 -15.77 -2.26 14.97
CA ILE A 299 -14.35 -1.94 14.97
C ILE A 299 -14.24 -0.46 14.60
N PRO A 300 -13.92 0.40 15.57
CA PRO A 300 -13.93 1.83 15.38
C PRO A 300 -12.79 2.29 14.48
N GLU A 301 -12.97 3.46 13.88
CA GLU A 301 -12.01 4.10 12.99
C GLU A 301 -10.67 4.42 13.66
N VAL A 302 -9.62 4.46 12.84
CA VAL A 302 -8.30 5.00 13.19
C VAL A 302 -8.04 6.21 12.33
N LYS A 303 -7.69 7.32 12.97
CA LYS A 303 -7.44 8.60 12.30
C LYS A 303 -6.18 9.27 12.84
N MET A 304 -5.58 10.09 12.00
CA MET A 304 -4.46 10.96 12.31
C MET A 304 -4.83 12.35 11.81
N ALA A 305 -5.07 13.26 12.75
CA ALA A 305 -5.76 14.53 12.49
C ALA A 305 -7.00 14.34 11.59
N GLU A 306 -7.07 15.04 10.47
CA GLU A 306 -8.20 14.99 9.53
C GLU A 306 -8.13 13.85 8.50
N ILE A 307 -7.13 12.96 8.61
CA ILE A 307 -6.95 11.81 7.70
C ILE A 307 -7.43 10.54 8.39
N ILE A 308 -8.47 9.91 7.81
CA ILE A 308 -8.91 8.57 8.17
C ILE A 308 -7.94 7.56 7.58
N LEU A 309 -7.23 6.84 8.44
CA LEU A 309 -6.28 5.78 8.06
C LEU A 309 -6.97 4.42 7.94
N SER A 310 -7.93 4.17 8.82
CA SER A 310 -8.80 3.00 8.79
C SER A 310 -10.22 3.44 9.06
N ARG A 311 -11.13 3.17 8.12
CA ARG A 311 -12.56 3.42 8.29
C ARG A 311 -13.15 2.53 9.40
N ASN A 312 -14.30 2.95 9.91
CA ASN A 312 -15.15 2.10 10.74
C ASN A 312 -15.46 0.79 10.02
N LYS A 313 -15.42 -0.31 10.77
CA LYS A 313 -15.60 -1.66 10.25
C LYS A 313 -16.56 -2.45 11.15
N TRP A 314 -17.20 -3.45 10.58
CA TRP A 314 -18.04 -4.40 11.29
C TRP A 314 -17.65 -5.81 10.87
N LEU A 315 -17.35 -6.65 11.85
CA LEU A 315 -17.24 -8.09 11.64
C LEU A 315 -18.61 -8.71 11.85
N LEU A 316 -19.12 -9.34 10.80
CA LEU A 316 -20.43 -9.94 10.76
C LEU A 316 -20.29 -11.46 10.73
N ASN A 317 -20.80 -12.14 11.77
CA ASN A 317 -20.86 -13.59 11.79
C ASN A 317 -22.26 -14.06 11.36
N ILE A 318 -22.36 -14.45 10.09
CA ILE A 318 -23.59 -14.94 9.48
C ILE A 318 -24.09 -16.22 10.14
N SER A 319 -23.20 -17.06 10.68
CA SER A 319 -23.60 -18.32 11.33
C SER A 319 -24.41 -18.13 12.61
N LEU A 320 -24.50 -16.91 13.13
CA LEU A 320 -25.32 -16.57 14.29
C LEU A 320 -26.71 -16.03 13.90
N TYR A 321 -27.02 -15.93 12.60
CA TYR A 321 -28.36 -15.61 12.10
C TYR A 321 -29.21 -16.87 12.03
N LYS A 322 -30.45 -16.80 12.51
CA LYS A 322 -31.35 -17.97 12.60
C LYS A 322 -31.64 -18.60 11.25
N LYS A 323 -31.68 -17.77 10.20
CA LYS A 323 -32.11 -18.15 8.85
C LYS A 323 -31.00 -17.95 7.81
N GLU A 324 -29.76 -18.29 8.18
CA GLU A 324 -28.56 -18.05 7.36
C GLU A 324 -28.53 -18.72 5.97
N ASN A 325 -29.42 -19.68 5.70
CA ASN A 325 -29.54 -20.37 4.42
C ASN A 325 -30.76 -19.90 3.58
N ASN A 326 -31.64 -19.08 4.16
CA ASN A 326 -32.78 -18.50 3.47
C ASN A 326 -32.44 -17.05 3.05
N GLU A 327 -32.37 -16.82 1.75
CA GLU A 327 -31.98 -15.54 1.16
C GLU A 327 -32.83 -14.36 1.69
N VAL A 328 -34.15 -14.49 1.57
CA VAL A 328 -35.12 -13.42 1.86
C VAL A 328 -35.14 -13.12 3.36
N GLU A 329 -35.10 -14.16 4.18
CA GLU A 329 -35.20 -13.99 5.62
C GLU A 329 -33.91 -13.47 6.24
N LEU A 330 -32.75 -13.95 5.78
CA LEU A 330 -31.45 -13.42 6.19
C LEU A 330 -31.35 -11.94 5.86
N PHE A 331 -31.77 -11.54 4.67
CA PHE A 331 -31.76 -10.15 4.27
C PHE A 331 -32.73 -9.29 5.08
N SER A 332 -33.92 -9.80 5.40
CA SER A 332 -34.85 -9.14 6.31
C SER A 332 -34.24 -8.95 7.71
N GLU A 333 -33.47 -9.92 8.21
CA GLU A 333 -32.69 -9.76 9.46
C GLU A 333 -31.60 -8.68 9.33
N LEU A 334 -30.85 -8.65 8.23
CA LEU A 334 -29.82 -7.64 7.99
C LEU A 334 -30.39 -6.23 7.86
N ILE A 335 -31.56 -6.07 7.23
CA ILE A 335 -32.27 -4.77 7.19
C ILE A 335 -32.62 -4.32 8.60
N ARG A 336 -33.18 -5.20 9.44
CA ARG A 336 -33.51 -4.85 10.84
C ARG A 336 -32.28 -4.48 11.66
N ASP A 337 -31.17 -5.17 11.44
CA ASP A 337 -29.90 -4.79 12.07
C ASP A 337 -29.42 -3.41 11.58
N ALA A 338 -29.65 -3.08 10.29
CA ALA A 338 -29.32 -1.75 9.76
C ALA A 338 -30.26 -0.65 10.29
N GLU A 339 -31.56 -0.91 10.40
CA GLU A 339 -32.55 0.01 10.96
C GLU A 339 -32.30 0.31 12.43
N SER A 340 -31.80 -0.67 13.19
CA SER A 340 -31.41 -0.49 14.60
C SER A 340 -30.03 0.13 14.81
N GLY A 341 -29.29 0.40 13.72
CA GLY A 341 -27.95 1.00 13.78
C GLY A 341 -26.81 0.03 14.12
N LEU A 342 -27.06 -1.29 14.14
CA LEU A 342 -26.01 -2.30 14.39
C LEU A 342 -25.02 -2.42 13.23
N ILE A 343 -25.47 -2.21 12.00
CA ILE A 343 -24.65 -2.15 10.77
C ILE A 343 -25.12 -0.99 9.88
N PRO A 344 -24.28 -0.47 8.96
CA PRO A 344 -24.73 0.57 8.03
C PRO A 344 -25.61 -0.01 6.91
N PHE A 345 -26.46 0.82 6.30
CA PHE A 345 -27.21 0.46 5.08
C PHE A 345 -26.33 0.34 3.84
N GLN A 346 -25.21 1.06 3.82
CA GLN A 346 -24.27 1.11 2.70
C GLN A 346 -22.86 0.84 3.19
N PHE A 347 -22.18 -0.12 2.57
CA PHE A 347 -20.85 -0.54 2.98
C PHE A 347 -20.12 -1.26 1.84
N TYR A 348 -18.81 -1.35 1.99
CA TYR A 348 -18.01 -2.30 1.23
C TYR A 348 -17.90 -3.60 2.02
N VAL A 349 -18.13 -4.73 1.36
CA VAL A 349 -18.05 -6.05 2.00
C VAL A 349 -16.97 -6.91 1.37
N ARG A 350 -16.25 -7.66 2.20
CA ARG A 350 -15.37 -8.75 1.76
C ARG A 350 -15.48 -9.94 2.69
N PRO A 351 -15.30 -11.18 2.19
CA PRO A 351 -15.15 -12.33 3.05
C PRO A 351 -13.84 -12.21 3.86
N LEU A 352 -13.87 -12.49 5.17
CA LEU A 352 -12.67 -12.42 5.98
C LEU A 352 -11.72 -13.60 5.68
N LYS A 353 -12.27 -14.79 5.51
CA LYS A 353 -11.53 -15.97 5.04
C LYS A 353 -12.29 -16.63 3.91
N VAL A 354 -11.57 -16.97 2.85
CA VAL A 354 -12.11 -17.81 1.79
C VAL A 354 -11.37 -19.15 1.82
N LYS A 355 -12.13 -20.24 1.88
CA LYS A 355 -11.58 -21.59 1.75
C LYS A 355 -11.18 -21.82 0.28
N TYR A 356 -9.88 -21.68 0.01
CA TYR A 356 -9.20 -22.07 -1.24
C TYR A 356 -9.61 -21.35 -2.54
N LEU A 357 -8.62 -20.74 -3.20
CA LEU A 357 -8.71 -20.32 -4.60
C LEU A 357 -8.45 -21.52 -5.50
N LYS A 358 -9.34 -21.78 -6.48
CA LYS A 358 -9.10 -22.78 -7.54
C LYS A 358 -8.53 -22.15 -8.81
N ASN A 359 -8.80 -20.87 -9.10
CA ASN A 359 -8.26 -20.12 -10.24
C ASN A 359 -8.20 -18.59 -10.01
N ILE A 360 -7.62 -17.86 -10.96
CA ILE A 360 -7.41 -16.39 -10.91
C ILE A 360 -8.72 -15.61 -11.06
N ASP A 361 -9.67 -16.11 -11.86
CA ASP A 361 -10.96 -15.42 -12.09
C ASP A 361 -11.75 -15.26 -10.78
N GLN A 362 -11.65 -16.25 -9.88
CA GLN A 362 -12.23 -16.17 -8.54
C GLN A 362 -11.66 -15.03 -7.67
N MET A 363 -10.48 -14.48 -7.99
CA MET A 363 -9.89 -13.37 -7.22
C MET A 363 -10.59 -12.04 -7.47
N ASN A 364 -11.05 -11.75 -8.69
CA ASN A 364 -11.60 -10.43 -9.03
C ASN A 364 -13.03 -10.23 -8.54
N ASP A 365 -13.88 -11.26 -8.61
CA ASP A 365 -15.32 -11.13 -8.35
C ASP A 365 -15.70 -11.20 -6.87
N ILE A 366 -14.82 -11.72 -6.01
CA ILE A 366 -15.18 -12.10 -4.62
C ILE A 366 -14.22 -11.55 -3.57
N TYR A 367 -12.94 -11.28 -3.90
CA TYR A 367 -11.95 -10.84 -2.90
C TYR A 367 -11.77 -9.34 -2.82
N LYS A 368 -12.05 -8.63 -3.91
CA LYS A 368 -12.09 -7.16 -3.88
C LYS A 368 -13.31 -6.73 -3.06
N PRO A 369 -13.19 -5.71 -2.20
CA PRO A 369 -14.34 -5.16 -1.50
C PRO A 369 -15.47 -4.81 -2.48
N GLN A 370 -16.67 -5.32 -2.22
CA GLN A 370 -17.85 -5.11 -3.06
C GLN A 370 -18.77 -4.09 -2.41
N TYR A 371 -19.21 -3.09 -3.15
CA TYR A 371 -20.18 -2.13 -2.65
C TYR A 371 -21.57 -2.76 -2.52
N ILE A 372 -22.18 -2.64 -1.35
CA ILE A 372 -23.51 -3.13 -1.03
C ILE A 372 -24.35 -1.96 -0.53
N ASN A 373 -25.54 -1.80 -1.11
CA ASN A 373 -26.61 -0.99 -0.57
C ASN A 373 -27.79 -1.89 -0.24
N LEU A 374 -28.12 -2.05 1.04
CA LEU A 374 -29.23 -2.89 1.50
C LEU A 374 -30.61 -2.41 1.04
N LYS A 375 -30.72 -1.20 0.47
CA LYS A 375 -31.96 -0.73 -0.18
C LYS A 375 -32.06 -1.15 -1.65
N ASN A 376 -31.04 -1.79 -2.22
CA ASN A 376 -30.98 -2.20 -3.62
C ASN A 376 -31.06 -3.73 -3.76
N VAL A 377 -32.04 -4.21 -4.53
CA VAL A 377 -32.29 -5.66 -4.77
C VAL A 377 -31.09 -6.36 -5.42
N THR A 378 -30.36 -5.69 -6.31
CA THR A 378 -29.18 -6.28 -6.98
C THR A 378 -28.02 -6.46 -6.01
N SER A 379 -27.79 -5.48 -5.13
CA SER A 379 -26.75 -5.57 -4.08
C SER A 379 -27.03 -6.71 -3.10
N TYR A 380 -28.30 -6.93 -2.77
CA TYR A 380 -28.72 -8.07 -1.94
C TYR A 380 -28.33 -9.43 -2.54
N LYS A 381 -28.61 -9.66 -3.83
CA LYS A 381 -28.23 -10.92 -4.50
C LYS A 381 -26.72 -11.13 -4.52
N LEU A 382 -25.95 -10.06 -4.69
CA LEU A 382 -24.50 -10.10 -4.62
C LEU A 382 -24.02 -10.46 -3.20
N LEU A 383 -24.56 -9.81 -2.17
CA LEU A 383 -24.23 -10.09 -0.78
C LEU A 383 -24.47 -11.56 -0.42
N PHE A 384 -25.60 -12.14 -0.82
CA PHE A 384 -25.89 -13.54 -0.55
C PHE A 384 -24.91 -14.51 -1.24
N ARG A 385 -24.44 -14.18 -2.46
CA ARG A 385 -23.38 -14.95 -3.14
C ARG A 385 -22.08 -14.92 -2.35
N ILE A 386 -21.72 -13.78 -1.76
CA ILE A 386 -20.53 -13.62 -0.91
C ILE A 386 -20.67 -14.44 0.38
N ILE A 387 -21.84 -14.37 1.03
CA ILE A 387 -22.17 -15.13 2.25
C ILE A 387 -22.03 -16.65 2.05
N LYS A 388 -22.44 -17.17 0.89
CA LYS A 388 -22.28 -18.60 0.55
C LYS A 388 -20.82 -19.05 0.53
N LYS A 389 -19.85 -18.14 0.36
CA LYS A 389 -18.41 -18.44 0.33
C LYS A 389 -17.75 -18.29 1.69
N SER A 390 -18.22 -17.37 2.52
CA SER A 390 -17.73 -17.16 3.87
C SER A 390 -18.82 -16.68 4.79
N LYS A 391 -18.93 -17.33 5.95
CA LYS A 391 -19.89 -16.95 7.00
C LYS A 391 -19.37 -15.84 7.90
N ILE A 392 -18.12 -15.41 7.73
CA ILE A 392 -17.54 -14.27 8.46
C ILE A 392 -17.18 -13.20 7.44
N LEU A 393 -17.88 -12.08 7.51
CA LEU A 393 -17.72 -10.96 6.59
C LEU A 393 -17.10 -9.78 7.33
N LEU A 394 -16.25 -9.05 6.62
CA LEU A 394 -15.80 -7.73 7.03
C LEU A 394 -16.55 -6.70 6.20
N LEU A 395 -17.31 -5.86 6.89
CA LEU A 395 -17.99 -4.71 6.34
C LEU A 395 -17.13 -3.49 6.68
N GLU A 396 -16.94 -2.61 5.72
CA GLU A 396 -16.21 -1.35 5.87
C GLU A 396 -17.12 -0.20 5.47
N GLN A 397 -17.07 0.89 6.24
CA GLN A 397 -17.93 2.06 6.02
C GLN A 397 -17.79 2.62 4.60
N ASN A 398 -18.91 3.00 4.00
CA ASN A 398 -18.92 3.71 2.72
C ASN A 398 -18.54 5.19 2.90
N THR A 399 -17.25 5.48 3.04
CA THR A 399 -16.73 6.84 3.20
C THR A 399 -15.62 7.12 2.16
N PRO A 400 -15.68 8.22 1.40
CA PRO A 400 -16.76 9.20 1.36
C PRO A 400 -18.00 8.59 0.67
N ASN A 401 -19.19 8.99 1.12
CA ASN A 401 -20.43 8.47 0.56
C ASN A 401 -20.82 9.27 -0.68
N SER A 402 -20.94 8.61 -1.83
CA SER A 402 -21.34 9.25 -3.10
C SER A 402 -22.75 9.85 -3.08
N SER A 403 -23.61 9.47 -2.12
CA SER A 403 -24.91 10.12 -1.91
C SER A 403 -24.82 11.46 -1.18
N ASP A 404 -23.71 11.76 -0.51
CA ASP A 404 -23.52 12.97 0.30
C ASP A 404 -22.95 14.08 -0.61
N LYS A 405 -23.78 14.49 -1.58
CA LYS A 405 -23.41 15.29 -2.76
C LYS A 405 -23.01 16.74 -2.48
N GLU A 406 -23.26 17.25 -1.28
CA GLU A 406 -23.09 18.69 -0.95
C GLU A 406 -21.73 19.06 -0.37
N ARG A 407 -20.81 18.10 -0.16
CA ARG A 407 -19.58 18.33 0.64
C ARG A 407 -18.26 18.31 -0.13
N TYR A 408 -18.29 18.18 -1.45
CA TYR A 408 -17.05 18.07 -2.23
C TYR A 408 -16.46 19.45 -2.58
N PRO A 409 -15.18 19.71 -2.28
CA PRO A 409 -14.53 21.00 -2.59
C PRO A 409 -14.14 21.04 -4.07
N GLY A 410 -15.01 21.54 -4.95
CA GLY A 410 -14.72 21.71 -6.37
C GLY A 410 -15.88 21.28 -7.27
N ASP A 411 -15.80 21.61 -8.57
CA ASP A 411 -16.83 21.28 -9.57
C ASP A 411 -16.80 19.79 -9.96
N PHE A 412 -16.94 18.92 -8.96
CA PHE A 412 -16.82 17.46 -9.04
C PHE A 412 -18.18 16.77 -9.20
N ARG A 413 -19.11 17.40 -9.93
CA ARG A 413 -20.53 17.00 -10.00
C ARG A 413 -20.67 15.47 -10.17
N ASN A 414 -21.16 14.82 -9.12
CA ASN A 414 -21.63 13.43 -9.07
C ASN A 414 -20.60 12.27 -9.12
N ASN A 415 -19.28 12.51 -9.04
CA ASN A 415 -18.30 11.42 -9.11
C ASN A 415 -17.50 11.25 -7.80
N THR A 416 -17.33 9.99 -7.37
CA THR A 416 -16.33 9.65 -6.32
C THR A 416 -14.94 9.72 -6.94
N ILE A 417 -14.04 10.48 -6.31
CA ILE A 417 -12.68 10.74 -6.83
C ILE A 417 -11.64 10.23 -5.83
N GLU A 418 -10.51 9.79 -6.36
CA GLU A 418 -9.28 9.50 -5.63
C GLU A 418 -8.16 10.35 -6.24
N ILE A 419 -7.37 10.99 -5.39
CA ILE A 419 -6.27 11.88 -5.77
C ILE A 419 -4.97 11.18 -5.39
N GLY A 420 -4.03 11.07 -6.34
CA GLY A 420 -2.67 10.67 -6.08
C GLY A 420 -1.81 11.88 -5.74
N VAL A 421 -1.24 11.94 -4.55
CA VAL A 421 -0.32 12.98 -4.11
C VAL A 421 1.05 12.36 -3.91
N GLU A 422 2.00 12.70 -4.76
CA GLU A 422 3.39 12.28 -4.61
C GLU A 422 4.19 13.37 -3.91
N ASN A 423 4.94 12.99 -2.86
CA ASN A 423 5.75 13.89 -2.07
C ASN A 423 7.19 13.38 -1.98
N TYR A 424 8.14 14.28 -2.22
CA TYR A 424 9.58 14.05 -2.05
C TYR A 424 10.06 14.78 -0.80
N PHE A 425 10.84 14.11 0.05
CA PHE A 425 11.30 14.70 1.29
C PHE A 425 12.56 14.01 1.82
N ILE A 426 13.34 14.76 2.58
CA ILE A 426 14.37 14.20 3.45
C ILE A 426 13.78 14.23 4.87
N PRO A 427 13.71 13.10 5.58
CA PRO A 427 13.31 13.09 6.97
C PRO A 427 14.28 13.96 7.77
N MET A 428 13.84 15.15 8.18
CA MET A 428 14.62 16.03 9.04
C MET A 428 14.24 15.79 10.49
N GLU A 429 15.21 16.03 11.36
CA GLU A 429 15.11 15.77 12.80
C GLU A 429 14.09 16.70 13.49
N ASN A 430 13.69 17.83 12.88
CA ASN A 430 12.60 18.72 13.33
C ASN A 430 12.28 19.77 12.26
N ASN A 431 11.00 20.07 12.04
CA ASN A 431 10.51 21.44 11.82
C ASN A 431 9.14 21.59 12.47
#